data_AF-A0A4Z0PI36-F1
#
_entry.id   AF-A0A4Z0PI36-F1
#
_cell.length_a   1.000
_cell.length_b   1.000
_cell.length_c   1.000
_cell.angle_alpha   90.00
_cell.angle_beta   90.00
_cell.angle_gamma   90.00
#
_symmetry.space_group_name_H-M   'P 1'
#
loop_
_entity.id
_entity.type
_entity.pdbx_description
1 polymer ?
#
loop_
_entity_poly.entity_id
_entity_poly.type
_entity_poly.pdbx_seq_one_letter_code
_entity_poly.pdbx_strand_id
1 'polypeptide(L)'
;HGKSLTAGEHVYDTLLLMVDALGNPLATALSSKLFAHYRDKRLTGEIYFSDKWKKGASPVTINLEQSYLSGVFSEPARLGEWTAPNPLANMLALIL
;
A
#
# COMPACT_ATOMS: atom_id res chain seq x y z
N HIS A 1 3.14 -6.53 -23.17
CA HIS A 1 2.73 -6.59 -21.75
C HIS A 1 1.62 -5.58 -21.51
N GLY A 2 0.38 -5.96 -21.84
CA GLY A 2 -0.78 -5.09 -21.69
C GLY A 2 -1.17 -4.98 -20.22
N LYS A 3 -0.66 -3.97 -19.52
CA LYS A 3 -1.38 -3.44 -18.37
C LYS A 3 -2.57 -2.68 -18.95
N SER A 4 -3.74 -3.30 -18.99
CA SER A 4 -4.98 -2.61 -19.36
C SER A 4 -5.09 -1.33 -18.53
N LEU A 5 -5.57 -0.24 -19.13
CA LEU A 5 -5.84 1.03 -18.44
C LEU A 5 -6.65 0.81 -17.14
N THR A 6 -7.56 -0.17 -17.15
CA THR A 6 -8.37 -0.60 -16.01
C THR A 6 -7.53 -1.10 -14.83
N ALA A 7 -6.43 -1.82 -15.08
CA ALA A 7 -5.55 -2.28 -14.02
C ALA A 7 -4.80 -1.11 -13.36
N GLY A 8 -4.49 -0.06 -14.13
CA GLY A 8 -3.90 1.18 -13.60
C GLY A 8 -4.90 1.95 -12.73
N GLU A 9 -6.15 2.08 -13.19
CA GLU A 9 -7.24 2.72 -12.46
C GLU A 9 -7.52 2.01 -11.12
N HIS A 10 -7.62 0.69 -11.11
CA HIS A 10 -7.79 -0.07 -9.87
C HIS A 10 -6.64 0.09 -8.88
N VAL A 11 -5.39 0.14 -9.35
CA VAL A 11 -4.23 0.39 -8.49
C VAL A 11 -4.31 1.79 -7.90
N TYR A 12 -4.66 2.79 -8.72
CA TYR A 12 -4.80 4.17 -8.28
C TYR A 12 -5.89 4.32 -7.22
N ASP A 13 -7.08 3.78 -7.45
CA ASP A 13 -8.18 3.81 -6.47
C ASP A 13 -7.80 3.12 -5.16
N THR A 14 -7.10 1.99 -5.26
CA THR A 14 -6.60 1.28 -4.07
C THR A 14 -5.58 2.14 -3.31
N LEU A 15 -4.66 2.81 -4.01
CA LEU A 15 -3.70 3.72 -3.39
C LEU A 15 -4.40 4.90 -2.70
N LEU A 16 -5.45 5.47 -3.29
CA LEU A 16 -6.23 6.53 -2.65
C LEU A 16 -6.88 6.05 -1.34
N LEU A 17 -7.51 4.87 -1.36
CA LEU A 17 -8.08 4.25 -0.16
C LEU A 17 -7.02 4.00 0.92
N MET A 18 -5.83 3.55 0.52
CA MET A 18 -4.72 3.34 1.44
C MET A 18 -4.23 4.65 2.06
N VAL A 19 -4.06 5.70 1.26
CA VAL A 19 -3.59 7.02 1.73
C VAL A 19 -4.60 7.62 2.72
N ASP A 20 -5.90 7.53 2.41
CA ASP A 20 -6.97 7.97 3.32
C ASP A 20 -6.92 7.21 4.65
N ALA A 21 -6.83 5.87 4.58
CA ALA A 21 -6.71 4.99 5.74
C ALA A 21 -5.44 5.23 6.58
N LEU A 22 -4.37 5.72 5.96
CA LEU A 22 -3.11 6.12 6.62
C LEU A 22 -3.18 7.53 7.25
N GLY A 23 -4.30 8.25 7.07
CA GLY A 23 -4.48 9.62 7.56
C GLY A 23 -3.85 10.69 6.66
N ASN A 24 -3.77 10.42 5.35
CA ASN A 24 -3.17 11.30 4.34
C ASN A 24 -1.79 11.85 4.73
N PRO A 25 -0.80 10.97 5.03
CA PRO A 25 0.51 11.40 5.47
C PRO A 25 1.28 12.09 4.34
N LEU A 26 2.16 13.02 4.69
CA LEU A 26 3.19 13.48 3.76
C LEU A 26 4.02 12.28 3.28
N ALA A 27 4.45 12.29 2.02
CA ALA A 27 5.26 11.20 1.45
C ALA A 27 6.54 10.93 2.27
N THR A 28 7.14 11.97 2.85
CA THR A 28 8.33 11.89 3.72
C THR A 28 8.02 11.38 5.14
N ALA A 29 6.76 11.41 5.57
CA ALA A 29 6.32 10.88 6.86
C ALA A 29 5.90 9.40 6.78
N LEU A 30 5.76 8.85 5.57
CA LEU A 30 5.45 7.45 5.38
C LEU A 30 6.63 6.59 5.84
N SER A 31 6.35 5.61 6.69
CA SER A 31 7.36 4.74 7.29
C SER A 31 6.88 3.30 7.37
N SER A 32 7.82 2.36 7.49
CA SER A 32 7.51 0.94 7.72
C SER A 32 6.65 0.74 8.97
N LYS A 33 6.87 1.52 10.03
CA LYS A 33 6.06 1.49 11.26
C LYS A 33 4.60 1.90 10.98
N LEU A 34 4.39 2.98 10.24
CA LEU A 34 3.04 3.44 9.90
C LEU A 34 2.30 2.37 9.08
N PHE A 35 2.99 1.76 8.10
CA PHE A 35 2.41 0.67 7.32
C PHE A 35 2.16 -0.60 8.15
N ALA A 36 3.00 -0.91 9.14
CA ALA A 36 2.77 -2.05 10.03
C ALA A 36 1.47 -1.89 10.84
N HIS A 37 1.19 -0.67 11.33
CA HIS A 37 -0.09 -0.37 11.98
C HIS A 37 -1.27 -0.47 11.01
N TYR A 38 -1.12 0.04 9.78
CA TYR A 38 -2.13 -0.12 8.73
C TYR A 38 -2.42 -1.61 8.44
N ARG A 39 -1.37 -2.43 8.28
CA ARG A 39 -1.47 -3.87 8.05
C ARG A 39 -2.25 -4.58 9.16
N ASP A 40 -1.95 -4.27 10.41
CA ASP A 40 -2.66 -4.84 11.57
C ASP A 40 -4.16 -4.49 11.54
N LYS A 41 -4.50 -3.22 11.31
CA LYS A 41 -5.88 -2.76 11.20
C LYS A 41 -6.64 -3.36 10.01
N ARG A 42 -5.95 -3.59 8.88
CA ARG A 42 -6.53 -4.28 7.72
C ARG A 42 -6.76 -5.77 8.00
N LEU A 43 -5.88 -6.42 8.74
CA LEU A 43 -6.01 -7.84 9.12
C LEU A 43 -7.17 -8.05 10.10
N THR A 44 -7.35 -7.15 11.07
CA THR A 44 -8.39 -7.26 12.10
C THR A 44 -9.77 -6.82 11.61
N GLY A 45 -9.84 -6.11 10.47
CA GLY A 45 -11.08 -5.53 9.96
C GLY A 45 -11.45 -4.19 10.57
N GLU A 46 -10.58 -3.59 11.39
CA GLU A 46 -10.73 -2.19 11.81
C GLU A 46 -10.77 -1.24 10.59
N ILE A 47 -10.00 -1.57 9.55
CA ILE A 47 -10.04 -0.90 8.25
C ILE A 47 -10.48 -1.91 7.18
N TYR A 48 -11.58 -1.61 6.49
CA TYR A 48 -12.04 -2.38 5.34
C TYR A 48 -12.53 -1.46 4.21
N PHE A 49 -12.20 -1.83 2.97
CA PHE A 49 -12.58 -1.07 1.78
C PHE A 49 -13.84 -1.61 1.09
N SER A 50 -14.41 -2.71 1.59
CA SER A 50 -15.61 -3.32 1.06
C SER A 50 -16.31 -4.14 2.14
N ASP A 51 -17.64 -4.13 2.13
CA ASP A 51 -18.48 -4.92 3.02
C ASP A 51 -18.17 -6.42 3.01
N LYS A 52 -17.64 -6.93 1.88
CA LYS A 52 -17.17 -8.30 1.73
C LYS A 52 -16.06 -8.67 2.73
N TRP A 53 -15.24 -7.70 3.14
CA TRP A 53 -14.04 -7.90 3.96
C TRP A 53 -14.13 -7.19 5.32
N LYS A 54 -15.35 -7.00 5.85
CA LYS A 54 -15.58 -6.41 7.18
C LYS A 54 -14.83 -7.08 8.33
N LYS A 55 -14.48 -8.36 8.18
CA LYS A 55 -13.74 -9.14 9.18
C LYS A 55 -12.22 -9.12 8.97
N GLY A 56 -11.73 -8.30 8.04
CA GLY A 56 -10.33 -8.20 7.67
C GLY A 56 -10.04 -8.66 6.24
N ALA A 57 -9.00 -8.07 5.67
CA ALA A 57 -8.44 -8.47 4.39
C ALA A 57 -7.48 -9.64 4.54
N SER A 58 -7.35 -10.45 3.48
CA SER A 58 -6.40 -11.55 3.47
C SER A 58 -4.94 -11.06 3.44
N PRO A 59 -3.97 -11.85 3.93
CA PRO A 59 -2.55 -11.50 3.80
C PRO A 59 -2.11 -11.29 2.35
N VAL A 60 -2.68 -12.04 1.40
CA VAL A 60 -2.43 -11.86 -0.06
C VAL A 60 -2.81 -10.45 -0.50
N THR A 61 -4.00 -9.99 -0.10
CA THR A 61 -4.49 -8.65 -0.43
C THR A 61 -3.56 -7.58 0.15
N ILE A 62 -3.13 -7.73 1.40
CA ILE A 62 -2.28 -6.74 2.05
C ILE A 62 -0.86 -6.74 1.47
N ASN A 63 -0.34 -7.90 1.03
CA ASN A 63 0.93 -7.97 0.31
C ASN A 63 0.85 -7.27 -1.06
N LEU A 64 -0.31 -7.34 -1.72
CA LEU A 64 -0.56 -6.61 -2.97
C LEU A 64 -0.57 -5.09 -2.73
N GLU A 65 -1.28 -4.65 -1.69
CA GLU A 65 -1.31 -3.25 -1.24
C GLU A 65 0.11 -2.75 -0.90
N GLN A 66 0.92 -3.53 -0.16
CA GLN A 66 2.32 -3.19 0.12
C GLN A 66 3.13 -2.99 -1.16
N SER A 67 2.93 -3.87 -2.15
CA SER A 67 3.65 -3.80 -3.43
C SER A 67 3.30 -2.53 -4.20
N TYR A 68 2.02 -2.15 -4.22
CA TYR A 68 1.58 -0.90 -4.85
C TYR A 68 2.21 0.31 -4.19
N LEU A 69 2.14 0.38 -2.85
CA LEU A 69 2.69 1.51 -2.11
C LEU A 69 4.22 1.59 -2.22
N SER A 70 4.91 0.45 -2.22
CA SER A 70 6.36 0.39 -2.49
C SER A 70 6.70 0.92 -3.90
N GLY A 71 5.88 0.59 -4.90
CA GLY A 71 6.05 1.09 -6.27
C GLY A 71 5.96 2.62 -6.39
N VAL A 72 5.13 3.26 -5.57
CA VAL A 72 5.01 4.74 -5.53
C VAL A 72 6.32 5.43 -5.20
N PHE A 73 7.21 4.80 -4.42
CA PHE A 73 8.53 5.35 -4.09
C PHE A 73 9.62 4.84 -5.02
N SER A 74 9.55 3.56 -5.42
CA SER A 74 10.58 2.95 -6.26
C SER A 74 10.62 3.53 -7.68
N GLU A 75 9.47 3.82 -8.29
CA GLU A 75 9.44 4.32 -9.68
C GLU A 75 10.00 5.75 -9.81
N PRO A 76 9.60 6.73 -8.98
CA PRO A 76 10.22 8.06 -9.01
C PRO A 76 11.69 8.02 -8.60
N ALA A 77 12.08 7.16 -7.63
CA ALA A 77 13.48 7.01 -7.24
C ALA A 77 14.34 6.49 -8.41
N ARG A 78 13.83 5.54 -9.18
CA ARG A 78 14.47 5.03 -10.39
C ARG A 78 14.68 6.11 -11.46
N LEU A 79 13.81 7.12 -11.50
CA LEU A 79 13.91 8.26 -12.41
C LEU A 79 14.76 9.42 -11.86
N GLY A 80 15.20 9.34 -10.59
CA GLY A 80 15.93 10.41 -9.91
C GLY A 80 15.05 11.52 -9.33
N GLU A 81 13.72 11.39 -9.41
CA GLU A 81 12.74 12.36 -8.91
C GLU A 81 12.45 12.22 -7.40
N TRP A 82 12.91 11.12 -6.80
CA TRP A 82 12.80 10.86 -5.37
C TRP A 82 14.16 10.49 -4.79
N THR A 83 14.60 11.25 -3.79
CA THR A 83 15.95 11.13 -3.22
C THR A 83 15.99 10.42 -1.88
N ALA A 84 14.84 10.29 -1.20
CA ALA A 84 14.74 9.55 0.05
C ALA A 84 14.65 8.02 -0.20
N PRO A 85 15.05 7.17 0.75
CA PRO A 85 14.89 5.73 0.60
C PRO A 85 13.40 5.34 0.52
N ASN A 86 13.10 4.25 -0.18
CA ASN A 86 11.75 3.67 -0.14
C ASN A 86 11.48 3.14 1.28
N PRO A 87 10.45 3.65 1.99
CA PRO A 87 10.18 3.31 3.38
C PRO A 87 9.77 1.85 3.60
N LEU A 88 9.38 1.13 2.53
CA LEU A 88 8.93 -0.25 2.57
C LEU A 88 9.93 -1.24 1.95
N ALA A 89 11.13 -0.77 1.54
CA ALA A 89 12.11 -1.60 0.81
C ALA A 89 12.51 -2.88 1.57
N ASN A 90 12.61 -2.80 2.91
CA ASN A 90 13.03 -3.92 3.76
C ASN A 90 11.86 -4.61 4.47
N MET A 91 10.62 -4.26 4.14
CA MET A 91 9.46 -4.85 4.79
C MET A 91 9.13 -6.20 4.15
N LEU A 92 9.10 -7.26 4.97
CA LEU A 92 8.74 -8.59 4.52
C LEU A 92 7.23 -8.72 4.25
N ALA A 93 6.91 -9.55 3.26
CA ALA A 93 5.54 -10.00 3.00
C ALA A 93 5.04 -10.86 4.17
N LEU A 94 3.72 -10.83 4.40
CA LEU A 94 3.07 -11.75 5.33
C LEU A 94 3.12 -13.18 4.78
N ILE A 95 3.41 -14.13 5.66
CA ILE A 95 3.35 -15.57 5.37
C ILE A 95 1.87 -16.02 5.48
N LEU A 96 1.44 -16.88 4.56
CA LEU A 96 0.06 -17.38 4.44
C LEU A 96 -0.24 -18.53 5.39
#